data_AF-A0A956MRR7-F1
#
_entry.id   AF-A0A956MRR7-F1
#
_cell.length_a   1.000
_cell.length_b   1.000
_cell.length_c   1.000
_cell.angle_alpha   90.00
_cell.angle_beta   90.00
_cell.angle_gamma   90.00
#
_symmetry.space_group_name_H-M   'P 1'
#
loop_
_entity.id
_entity.type
_entity.pdbx_description
1 polymer ?
#
loop_
_entity_poly.entity_id
_entity_poly.type
_entity_poly.pdbx_seq_one_letter_code
_entity_poly.pdbx_strand_id
1 'polypeptide(L)'
;MKRLLFIFYILAFAAQFSFAQKAAEQEKQLIQDELKKFDAFAKKASEHGATHVDITKNIPPALWQFDTEGDPYPAWYIYRASLLKIFPPQQMQPYVNMEYAERVAGILEARCAILRRHGLKAYYFATEPALLPEKFFIDHPELRGARVDHPNRSRVARFAPCVDRPEVLAMYRAAMKLMLKRCPEVEIISLFTSDSGSGFCWTHGLYAGRNGNSDCEHRPMADRISGFMITLQDAARESGSEIEINLRPISPRQWMPAT
;
A
#
# COMPACT_ATOMS: atom_id res chain seq x y z
N MET A 1 43.95 12.07 -25.67
CA MET A 1 42.84 11.16 -25.29
C MET A 1 42.21 11.45 -23.93
N LYS A 2 42.96 11.68 -22.84
CA LYS A 2 42.37 11.89 -21.48
C LYS A 2 41.48 13.15 -21.32
N ARG A 3 41.79 14.27 -22.00
CA ARG A 3 40.96 15.49 -21.96
C ARG A 3 39.60 15.35 -22.68
N LEU A 4 39.53 14.54 -23.73
CA LEU A 4 38.28 14.30 -24.45
C LEU A 4 37.32 13.46 -23.59
N LEU A 5 37.82 12.39 -22.94
CA LEU A 5 37.02 11.57 -22.04
C LEU A 5 36.41 12.36 -20.87
N PHE A 6 37.16 13.32 -20.30
CA PHE A 6 36.71 14.12 -19.17
C PHE A 6 35.56 15.10 -19.55
N ILE A 7 35.63 15.70 -20.74
CA ILE A 7 34.58 16.58 -21.26
C ILE A 7 33.32 15.76 -21.60
N PHE A 8 33.47 14.57 -22.18
CA PHE A 8 32.34 13.66 -22.40
C PHE A 8 31.67 13.24 -21.09
N TYR A 9 32.44 12.99 -20.02
CA TYR A 9 31.89 12.64 -18.71
C TYR A 9 31.09 13.79 -18.08
N ILE A 10 31.59 15.02 -18.16
CA ILE A 10 30.90 16.22 -17.66
C ILE A 10 29.62 16.50 -18.46
N LEU A 11 29.67 16.39 -19.79
CA LEU A 11 28.50 16.61 -20.64
C LEU A 11 27.42 15.53 -20.45
N ALA A 12 27.82 14.27 -20.28
CA ALA A 12 26.89 13.18 -19.97
C ALA A 12 26.22 13.38 -18.59
N PHE A 13 27.00 13.79 -17.59
CA PHE A 13 26.48 14.08 -16.25
C PHE A 13 25.53 15.30 -16.23
N ALA A 14 25.89 16.38 -16.93
CA ALA A 14 25.04 17.57 -17.05
C ALA A 14 23.73 17.27 -17.82
N ALA A 15 23.79 16.44 -18.86
CA ALA A 15 22.61 15.99 -19.58
C ALA A 15 21.69 15.13 -18.68
N GLN A 16 22.25 14.13 -17.98
CA GLN A 16 21.50 13.31 -17.02
C GLN A 16 20.84 14.14 -15.92
N PHE A 17 21.55 15.14 -15.39
CA PHE A 17 21.02 16.06 -14.39
C PHE A 17 19.85 16.91 -14.94
N SER A 18 19.98 17.43 -16.16
CA SER A 18 18.91 18.20 -16.82
C SER A 18 17.67 17.34 -17.11
N PHE A 19 17.84 16.07 -17.50
CA PHE A 19 16.72 15.14 -17.69
C PHE A 19 16.01 14.82 -16.38
N ALA A 20 16.75 14.54 -15.31
CA ALA A 20 16.17 14.27 -13.99
C ALA A 20 15.37 15.47 -13.46
N GLN A 21 15.90 16.69 -13.62
CA GLN A 21 15.18 17.92 -13.25
C GLN A 21 13.89 18.09 -14.04
N LYS A 22 13.92 17.91 -15.37
CA LYS A 22 12.72 17.99 -16.21
C LYS A 22 11.68 16.94 -15.84
N ALA A 23 12.10 15.71 -15.54
CA ALA A 23 11.20 14.64 -15.13
C ALA A 23 10.53 14.95 -13.78
N ALA A 24 11.28 15.45 -12.81
CA ALA A 24 10.74 15.86 -11.51
C ALA A 24 9.75 17.04 -11.64
N GLU A 25 10.02 18.00 -12.51
CA GLU A 25 9.12 19.13 -12.79
C GLU A 25 7.82 18.67 -13.46
N GLN A 26 7.93 17.76 -14.45
CA GLN A 26 6.76 17.14 -15.08
C GLN A 26 5.91 16.34 -14.08
N GLU A 27 6.54 15.56 -13.20
CA GLU A 27 5.83 14.82 -12.15
C GLU A 27 5.11 15.76 -11.19
N LYS A 28 5.78 16.83 -10.75
CA LYS A 28 5.18 17.85 -9.88
C LYS A 28 3.96 18.49 -10.56
N GLN A 29 4.07 18.83 -11.84
CA GLN A 29 2.96 19.38 -12.61
C GLN A 29 1.79 18.40 -12.70
N LEU A 30 2.07 17.11 -12.98
CA LEU A 30 1.05 16.06 -13.02
C LEU A 30 0.32 15.92 -11.69
N ILE A 31 1.05 15.92 -10.57
CA ILE A 31 0.46 15.87 -9.22
C ILE A 31 -0.44 17.09 -8.98
N GLN A 32 0.00 18.29 -9.35
CA GLN A 32 -0.82 19.50 -9.20
C GLN A 32 -2.10 19.43 -10.03
N ASP A 33 -2.03 18.93 -11.25
CA ASP A 33 -3.21 18.80 -12.11
C ASP A 33 -4.17 17.72 -11.60
N GLU A 34 -3.66 16.61 -11.07
CA GLU A 34 -4.49 15.61 -10.37
C GLU A 34 -5.13 16.16 -9.10
N LEU A 35 -4.43 17.01 -8.32
CA LEU A 35 -5.01 17.66 -7.14
C LEU A 35 -6.12 18.66 -7.53
N LYS A 36 -5.98 19.41 -8.62
CA LYS A 36 -7.05 20.27 -9.14
C LYS A 36 -8.28 19.48 -9.56
N LYS A 37 -8.08 18.35 -10.26
CA LYS A 37 -9.19 17.44 -10.63
C LYS A 37 -9.87 16.86 -9.39
N PHE A 38 -9.07 16.48 -8.39
CA PHE A 38 -9.58 15.99 -7.11
C PHE A 38 -10.38 17.06 -6.36
N ASP A 39 -9.93 18.31 -6.35
CA ASP A 39 -10.65 19.45 -5.75
C ASP A 39 -12.00 19.68 -6.43
N ALA A 40 -12.03 19.73 -7.77
CA ALA A 40 -13.27 19.83 -8.52
C ALA A 40 -14.23 18.66 -8.25
N PHE A 41 -13.69 17.44 -8.12
CA PHE A 41 -14.46 16.26 -7.76
C PHE A 41 -15.03 16.36 -6.34
N ALA A 42 -14.21 16.75 -5.36
CA ALA A 42 -14.60 16.89 -3.97
C ALA A 42 -15.71 17.94 -3.80
N LYS A 43 -15.58 19.10 -4.46
CA LYS A 43 -16.63 20.12 -4.49
C LYS A 43 -17.95 19.55 -4.98
N LYS A 44 -17.93 18.86 -6.13
CA LYS A 44 -19.13 18.25 -6.71
C LYS A 44 -19.70 17.13 -5.83
N ALA A 45 -18.85 16.33 -5.19
CA ALA A 45 -19.28 15.29 -4.27
C ALA A 45 -20.02 15.89 -3.06
N SER A 46 -19.48 16.97 -2.48
CA SER A 46 -20.12 17.72 -1.39
C SER A 46 -21.47 18.30 -1.81
N GLU A 47 -21.56 18.92 -3.00
CA GLU A 47 -22.82 19.44 -3.58
C GLU A 47 -23.89 18.36 -3.78
N HIS A 48 -23.49 17.10 -3.96
CA HIS A 48 -24.39 15.95 -4.09
C HIS A 48 -24.65 15.19 -2.78
N GLY A 49 -24.19 15.72 -1.63
CA GLY A 49 -24.45 15.13 -0.31
C GLY A 49 -23.55 13.96 0.05
N ALA A 50 -22.42 13.77 -0.64
CA ALA A 50 -21.41 12.82 -0.19
C ALA A 50 -20.83 13.27 1.16
N THR A 51 -20.48 12.32 2.02
CA THR A 51 -19.77 12.57 3.29
C THR A 51 -18.30 12.20 3.20
N HIS A 52 -17.98 11.21 2.36
CA HIS A 52 -16.63 10.64 2.22
C HIS A 52 -16.18 10.60 0.77
N VAL A 53 -14.87 10.78 0.54
CA VAL A 53 -14.25 10.64 -0.78
C VAL A 53 -12.97 9.80 -0.69
N ASP A 54 -12.77 8.92 -1.67
CA ASP A 54 -11.58 8.07 -1.77
C ASP A 54 -10.32 8.88 -2.07
N ILE A 55 -9.41 8.94 -1.10
CA ILE A 55 -8.13 9.65 -1.24
C ILE A 55 -7.03 8.80 -1.88
N THR A 56 -7.24 7.49 -2.07
CA THR A 56 -6.23 6.54 -2.57
C THR A 56 -6.32 6.27 -4.07
N LYS A 57 -7.35 6.80 -4.74
CA LYS A 57 -7.53 6.63 -6.20
C LYS A 57 -6.41 7.33 -6.99
N ASN A 58 -5.91 6.69 -8.04
CA ASN A 58 -4.89 7.24 -8.94
C ASN A 58 -3.62 7.74 -8.21
N ILE A 59 -3.17 7.05 -7.15
CA ILE A 59 -1.84 7.31 -6.60
C ILE A 59 -0.76 6.87 -7.61
N PRO A 60 0.44 7.50 -7.58
CA PRO A 60 1.57 7.04 -8.38
C PRO A 60 1.85 5.55 -8.18
N PRO A 61 2.13 4.77 -9.25
CA PRO A 61 2.49 3.36 -9.12
C PRO A 61 3.80 3.19 -8.37
N ALA A 62 3.85 2.18 -7.50
CA ALA A 62 5.06 1.74 -6.82
C ALA A 62 5.98 0.95 -7.78
N LEU A 63 6.53 1.62 -8.81
CA LEU A 63 7.33 0.96 -9.86
C LEU A 63 8.55 0.20 -9.33
N TRP A 64 9.06 0.56 -8.16
CA TRP A 64 10.13 -0.16 -7.47
C TRP A 64 9.77 -1.61 -7.12
N GLN A 65 8.48 -1.96 -7.11
CA GLN A 65 8.02 -3.33 -6.89
C GLN A 65 8.15 -4.23 -8.13
N PHE A 66 8.54 -3.70 -9.30
CA PHE A 66 9.08 -4.48 -10.41
C PHE A 66 10.53 -4.87 -10.11
N ASP A 67 10.71 -5.62 -9.02
CA ASP A 67 11.99 -6.03 -8.45
C ASP A 67 12.62 -7.25 -9.15
N THR A 68 11.85 -7.94 -9.99
CA THR A 68 12.26 -9.17 -10.68
C THR A 68 12.13 -8.96 -12.18
N GLU A 69 13.23 -9.16 -12.91
CA GLU A 69 13.27 -8.94 -14.35
C GLU A 69 12.24 -9.80 -15.10
N GLY A 70 11.41 -9.13 -15.89
CA GLY A 70 10.37 -9.76 -16.70
C GLY A 70 9.19 -10.33 -15.91
N ASP A 71 9.14 -10.20 -14.58
CA ASP A 71 7.96 -10.60 -13.79
C ASP A 71 6.83 -9.61 -14.06
N PRO A 72 5.73 -10.03 -14.72
CA PRO A 72 4.65 -9.10 -15.01
C PRO A 72 3.77 -8.86 -13.77
N TYR A 73 3.81 -9.76 -12.78
CA TYR A 73 2.84 -9.80 -11.68
C TYR A 73 2.74 -8.52 -10.82
N PRO A 74 3.78 -7.70 -10.63
CA PRO A 74 3.65 -6.42 -9.95
C PRO A 74 2.58 -5.47 -10.54
N ALA A 75 2.30 -5.56 -11.85
CA ALA A 75 1.27 -4.75 -12.51
C ALA A 75 -0.12 -4.85 -11.87
N TRP A 76 -0.41 -5.93 -11.12
CA TRP A 76 -1.69 -6.13 -10.43
C TRP A 76 -1.80 -5.43 -9.07
N TYR A 77 -0.69 -4.99 -8.46
CA TYR A 77 -0.70 -4.45 -7.11
C TYR A 77 0.09 -3.15 -6.89
N ILE A 78 0.93 -2.72 -7.83
CA ILE A 78 1.74 -1.50 -7.68
C ILE A 78 0.91 -0.23 -7.45
N TYR A 79 -0.36 -0.22 -7.87
CA TYR A 79 -1.30 0.90 -7.70
C TYR A 79 -2.08 0.86 -6.37
N ARG A 80 -1.85 -0.15 -5.52
CA ARG A 80 -2.58 -0.33 -4.26
C ARG A 80 -1.92 0.46 -3.14
N ALA A 81 -2.75 1.08 -2.30
CA ALA A 81 -2.31 1.91 -1.19
C ALA A 81 -2.12 1.09 0.10
N SER A 82 -1.13 0.21 0.13
CA SER A 82 -0.84 -0.60 1.32
C SER A 82 -0.19 0.23 2.45
N LEU A 83 -0.64 0.04 3.69
CA LEU A 83 -0.26 0.79 4.88
C LEU A 83 1.25 0.73 5.14
N LEU A 84 1.83 -0.47 5.20
CA LEU A 84 3.27 -0.64 5.47
C LEU A 84 4.17 -0.08 4.36
N LYS A 85 3.62 0.14 3.16
CA LYS A 85 4.33 0.73 2.02
C LYS A 85 4.30 2.26 2.04
N ILE A 86 3.16 2.85 2.41
CA ILE A 86 2.97 4.32 2.36
C ILE A 86 3.33 4.98 3.69
N PHE A 87 3.04 4.31 4.80
CA PHE A 87 3.31 4.79 6.15
C PHE A 87 4.22 3.80 6.90
N PRO A 88 5.42 3.50 6.38
CA PRO A 88 6.31 2.51 6.97
C PRO A 88 6.78 2.97 8.37
N PRO A 89 6.52 2.19 9.44
CA PRO A 89 7.17 2.40 10.72
C PRO A 89 8.68 2.17 10.58
N GLN A 90 9.47 2.63 11.55
CA GLN A 90 10.94 2.62 11.49
C GLN A 90 11.53 1.26 11.08
N GLN A 91 10.96 0.16 11.59
CA GLN A 91 11.39 -1.21 11.28
C GLN A 91 11.16 -1.59 9.80
N MET A 92 10.17 -0.99 9.14
CA MET A 92 9.85 -1.27 7.73
C MET A 92 10.67 -0.42 6.75
N GLN A 93 11.20 0.73 7.19
CA GLN A 93 11.89 1.69 6.30
C GLN A 93 13.06 1.08 5.50
N PRO A 94 13.89 0.16 6.04
CA PRO A 94 14.97 -0.47 5.26
C PRO A 94 14.48 -1.32 4.08
N TYR A 95 13.21 -1.73 4.08
CA TYR A 95 12.65 -2.66 3.10
C TYR A 95 11.83 -1.99 2.03
N VAL A 96 11.40 -0.74 2.22
CA VAL A 96 10.51 -0.04 1.29
C VAL A 96 11.18 1.19 0.69
N ASN A 97 10.65 1.66 -0.44
CA ASN A 97 11.12 2.91 -1.03
C ASN A 97 10.54 4.12 -0.27
N MET A 98 11.36 4.76 0.57
CA MET A 98 10.96 5.91 1.39
C MET A 98 10.62 7.15 0.59
N GLU A 99 11.28 7.40 -0.54
CA GLU A 99 10.94 8.52 -1.43
C GLU A 99 9.52 8.35 -2.00
N TYR A 100 9.19 7.14 -2.43
CA TYR A 100 7.84 6.79 -2.86
C TYR A 100 6.83 6.95 -1.71
N ALA A 101 7.14 6.43 -0.52
CA ALA A 101 6.27 6.50 0.64
C ALA A 101 5.93 7.97 0.97
N GLU A 102 6.95 8.83 1.10
CA GLU A 102 6.77 10.25 1.40
C GLU A 102 6.00 10.99 0.31
N ARG A 103 6.31 10.73 -0.96
CA ARG A 103 5.57 11.32 -2.09
C ARG A 103 4.09 10.97 -2.04
N VAL A 104 3.75 9.70 -1.89
CA VAL A 104 2.35 9.27 -1.86
C VAL A 104 1.64 9.80 -0.61
N ALA A 105 2.25 9.69 0.56
CA ALA A 105 1.68 10.23 1.79
C ALA A 105 1.44 11.76 1.70
N GLY A 106 2.33 12.50 1.04
CA GLY A 106 2.12 13.94 0.77
C GLY A 106 0.93 14.22 -0.16
N ILE A 107 0.70 13.38 -1.18
CA ILE A 107 -0.50 13.47 -2.04
C ILE A 107 -1.76 13.20 -1.22
N LEU A 108 -1.75 12.19 -0.36
CA LEU A 108 -2.89 11.85 0.50
C LEU A 108 -3.22 12.98 1.49
N GLU A 109 -2.19 13.57 2.09
CA GLU A 109 -2.31 14.72 2.99
C GLU A 109 -2.88 15.95 2.29
N ALA A 110 -2.40 16.24 1.06
CA ALA A 110 -2.95 17.32 0.24
C ALA A 110 -4.43 17.08 -0.14
N ARG A 111 -4.80 15.83 -0.44
CA ARG A 111 -6.20 15.44 -0.69
C ARG A 111 -7.05 15.60 0.56
N CYS A 112 -6.56 15.20 1.73
CA CYS A 112 -7.25 15.43 3.00
C CYS A 112 -7.49 16.92 3.27
N ALA A 113 -6.49 17.77 3.02
CA ALA A 113 -6.64 19.22 3.13
C ALA A 113 -7.68 19.79 2.16
N ILE A 114 -7.83 19.22 0.96
CA ILE A 114 -8.91 19.56 0.02
C ILE A 114 -10.27 19.15 0.59
N LEU A 115 -10.41 17.92 1.07
CA LEU A 115 -11.67 17.41 1.63
C LEU A 115 -12.14 18.25 2.82
N ARG A 116 -11.23 18.63 3.71
CA ARG A 116 -11.50 19.52 4.85
C ARG A 116 -12.15 20.84 4.41
N ARG A 117 -11.68 21.46 3.31
CA ARG A 117 -12.26 22.72 2.79
C ARG A 117 -13.70 22.55 2.31
N HIS A 118 -14.07 21.35 1.86
CA HIS A 118 -15.41 21.04 1.36
C HIS A 118 -16.32 20.37 2.39
N GLY A 119 -15.90 20.29 3.65
CA GLY A 119 -16.66 19.63 4.72
C GLY A 119 -16.75 18.11 4.56
N LEU A 120 -15.83 17.51 3.80
CA LEU A 120 -15.79 16.07 3.51
C LEU A 120 -14.75 15.35 4.38
N LYS A 121 -14.96 14.04 4.55
CA LYS A 121 -14.05 13.10 5.20
C LYS A 121 -13.41 12.16 4.18
N ALA A 122 -12.32 11.52 4.58
CA ALA A 122 -11.56 10.64 3.70
C ALA A 122 -11.98 9.18 3.87
N TYR A 123 -12.13 8.51 2.74
CA TYR A 123 -12.18 7.06 2.62
C TYR A 123 -10.81 6.57 2.12
N TYR A 124 -10.26 5.55 2.75
CA TYR A 124 -8.97 4.95 2.40
C TYR A 124 -9.17 3.53 1.90
N PHE A 125 -8.78 3.25 0.65
CA PHE A 125 -8.83 1.91 0.09
C PHE A 125 -7.45 1.27 0.04
N ALA A 126 -7.25 0.25 0.87
CA ALA A 126 -5.99 -0.47 0.99
C ALA A 126 -6.11 -1.90 0.47
N THR A 127 -4.97 -2.52 0.22
CA THR A 127 -4.88 -3.96 -0.06
C THR A 127 -4.05 -4.58 1.05
N GLU A 128 -4.65 -5.43 1.88
CA GLU A 128 -4.07 -5.91 3.14
C GLU A 128 -4.43 -7.36 3.52
N PRO A 129 -3.55 -8.07 4.26
CA PRO A 129 -2.15 -7.72 4.47
C PRO A 129 -1.38 -7.83 3.14
N ALA A 130 -0.66 -6.77 2.77
CA ALA A 130 0.01 -6.68 1.49
C ALA A 130 1.32 -7.46 1.46
N LEU A 131 1.73 -7.91 0.28
CA LEU A 131 3.07 -8.44 0.10
C LEU A 131 4.15 -7.45 0.52
N LEU A 132 5.23 -8.00 1.06
CA LEU A 132 6.45 -7.27 1.37
C LEU A 132 7.61 -7.77 0.49
N PRO A 133 8.67 -6.97 0.31
CA PRO A 133 9.84 -7.38 -0.45
C PRO A 133 10.51 -8.61 0.17
N GLU A 134 11.05 -9.50 -0.66
CA GLU A 134 11.63 -10.76 -0.18
C GLU A 134 12.75 -10.56 0.86
N LYS A 135 13.50 -9.45 0.76
CA LYS A 135 14.53 -9.08 1.74
C LYS A 135 13.99 -8.98 3.17
N PHE A 136 12.74 -8.55 3.35
CA PHE A 136 12.09 -8.51 4.66
C PHE A 136 11.97 -9.93 5.26
N PHE A 137 11.60 -10.91 4.46
CA PHE A 137 11.45 -12.29 4.93
C PHE A 137 12.77 -13.07 5.00
N ILE A 138 13.82 -12.63 4.30
CA ILE A 138 15.17 -13.13 4.51
C ILE A 138 15.67 -12.74 5.91
N ASP A 139 15.40 -11.50 6.33
CA ASP A 139 15.81 -11.00 7.65
C ASP A 139 14.88 -11.46 8.78
N HIS A 140 13.60 -11.69 8.47
CA HIS A 140 12.55 -12.07 9.41
C HIS A 140 11.74 -13.28 8.90
N PRO A 141 12.35 -14.46 8.76
CA PRO A 141 11.69 -15.64 8.19
C PRO A 141 10.46 -16.09 8.99
N GLU A 142 10.46 -15.90 10.31
CA GLU A 142 9.36 -16.20 11.22
C GLU A 142 8.11 -15.36 10.99
N LEU A 143 8.26 -14.18 10.36
CA LEU A 143 7.17 -13.26 10.04
C LEU A 143 6.54 -13.53 8.66
N ARG A 144 7.09 -14.47 7.88
CA ARG A 144 6.53 -14.87 6.58
C ARG A 144 5.14 -15.49 6.77
N GLY A 145 4.17 -14.97 6.02
CA GLY A 145 2.79 -15.45 6.00
C GLY A 145 2.46 -16.17 4.69
N ALA A 146 1.25 -15.91 4.19
CA ALA A 146 0.75 -16.54 2.97
C ALA A 146 1.53 -16.11 1.73
N ARG A 147 1.72 -17.05 0.80
CA ARG A 147 2.02 -16.82 -0.61
C ARG A 147 0.78 -16.23 -1.29
N VAL A 148 0.93 -15.03 -1.85
CA VAL A 148 -0.16 -14.18 -2.36
C VAL A 148 0.01 -13.80 -3.83
N ASP A 149 1.02 -14.32 -4.52
CA ASP A 149 1.12 -14.19 -5.97
C ASP A 149 0.10 -15.07 -6.72
N HIS A 150 -0.06 -14.78 -8.01
CA HIS A 150 -0.75 -15.69 -8.93
C HIS A 150 0.30 -16.60 -9.59
N PRO A 151 0.36 -17.92 -9.28
CA PRO A 151 1.46 -18.78 -9.73
C PRO A 151 1.61 -18.88 -11.26
N ASN A 152 0.51 -18.80 -12.01
CA ASN A 152 0.56 -18.80 -13.49
C ASN A 152 1.00 -17.47 -14.13
N ARG A 153 1.20 -16.40 -13.33
CA ARG A 153 1.57 -15.08 -13.82
C ARG A 153 2.88 -14.58 -13.24
N SER A 154 3.14 -14.87 -11.96
CA SER A 154 4.36 -14.44 -11.31
C SER A 154 5.52 -15.35 -11.63
N ARG A 155 6.70 -14.74 -11.81
CA ARG A 155 7.95 -15.47 -11.99
C ARG A 155 8.56 -15.95 -10.66
N VAL A 156 8.15 -15.35 -9.55
CA VAL A 156 8.67 -15.64 -8.20
C VAL A 156 7.51 -15.78 -7.22
N ALA A 157 7.70 -16.57 -6.16
CA ALA A 157 6.74 -16.58 -5.06
C ALA A 157 6.79 -15.25 -4.31
N ARG A 158 5.62 -14.69 -3.96
CA ARG A 158 5.53 -13.44 -3.18
C ARG A 158 4.67 -13.65 -1.96
N PHE A 159 5.07 -13.07 -0.83
CA PHE A 159 4.46 -13.36 0.47
C PHE A 159 3.96 -12.09 1.15
N ALA A 160 2.81 -12.20 1.83
CA ALA A 160 2.33 -11.24 2.81
C ALA A 160 2.86 -11.59 4.21
N PRO A 161 3.00 -10.61 5.13
CA PRO A 161 3.42 -10.88 6.49
C PRO A 161 2.30 -11.61 7.26
N CYS A 162 2.70 -12.47 8.20
CA CYS A 162 1.77 -13.22 9.03
C CYS A 162 1.17 -12.32 10.13
N VAL A 163 -0.07 -11.87 9.96
CA VAL A 163 -0.78 -11.03 10.96
C VAL A 163 -1.11 -11.74 12.28
N ASP A 164 -0.80 -13.03 12.39
CA ASP A 164 -0.86 -13.75 13.67
C ASP A 164 0.39 -13.51 14.53
N ARG A 165 1.43 -12.89 13.98
CA ARG A 165 2.64 -12.51 14.70
C ARG A 165 2.46 -11.15 15.37
N PRO A 166 2.73 -11.03 16.68
CA PRO A 166 2.57 -9.77 17.40
C PRO A 166 3.46 -8.64 16.83
N GLU A 167 4.62 -8.98 16.30
CA GLU A 167 5.55 -8.04 15.65
C GLU A 167 4.92 -7.43 14.39
N VAL A 168 4.23 -8.25 13.59
CA VAL A 168 3.50 -7.77 12.39
C VAL A 168 2.35 -6.86 12.79
N LEU A 169 1.57 -7.25 13.81
CA LEU A 169 0.49 -6.40 14.33
C LEU A 169 1.02 -5.07 14.89
N ALA A 170 2.20 -5.07 15.53
CA ALA A 170 2.84 -3.85 16.01
C ALA A 170 3.25 -2.92 14.86
N MET A 171 3.77 -3.46 13.76
CA MET A 171 4.08 -2.67 12.57
C MET A 171 2.83 -2.03 11.96
N TYR A 172 1.74 -2.78 11.86
CA TYR A 172 0.45 -2.24 11.38
C TYR A 172 -0.13 -1.18 12.32
N ARG A 173 -0.07 -1.40 13.64
CA ARG A 173 -0.47 -0.38 14.64
C ARG A 173 0.34 0.90 14.45
N ALA A 174 1.66 0.81 14.28
CA ALA A 174 2.52 1.96 14.07
C ALA A 174 2.24 2.68 12.73
N ALA A 175 2.06 1.93 11.64
CA ALA A 175 1.69 2.47 10.33
C ALA A 175 0.35 3.20 10.37
N MET A 176 -0.63 2.63 11.08
CA MET A 176 -1.94 3.22 11.26
C MET A 176 -1.86 4.58 11.99
N LYS A 177 -1.07 4.66 13.06
CA LYS A 177 -0.81 5.93 13.78
C LYS A 177 -0.11 6.96 12.90
N LEU A 178 0.86 6.55 12.09
CA LEU A 178 1.54 7.42 11.14
C LEU A 178 0.57 7.96 10.08
N MET A 179 -0.30 7.10 9.54
CA MET A 179 -1.34 7.50 8.60
C MET A 179 -2.27 8.55 9.23
N LEU A 180 -2.87 8.27 10.39
CA LEU A 180 -3.84 9.19 11.01
C LEU A 180 -3.21 10.50 11.47
N LYS A 181 -1.93 10.49 11.85
CA LYS A 181 -1.20 11.73 12.14
C LYS A 181 -1.13 12.66 10.91
N ARG A 182 -0.98 12.09 9.71
CA ARG A 182 -0.85 12.85 8.45
C ARG A 182 -2.18 13.09 7.76
N CYS A 183 -3.13 12.19 7.92
CA CYS A 183 -4.42 12.17 7.26
C CYS A 183 -5.54 12.00 8.30
N PRO A 184 -5.73 12.96 9.23
CA PRO A 184 -6.72 12.85 10.30
C PRO A 184 -8.18 12.85 9.79
N GLU A 185 -8.40 13.22 8.52
CA GLU A 185 -9.71 13.14 7.86
C GLU A 185 -10.16 11.70 7.56
N VAL A 186 -9.28 10.70 7.67
CA VAL A 186 -9.63 9.30 7.36
C VAL A 186 -10.53 8.74 8.46
N GLU A 187 -11.79 8.44 8.10
CA GLU A 187 -12.80 7.84 8.98
C GLU A 187 -13.26 6.47 8.49
N ILE A 188 -13.06 6.14 7.21
CA ILE A 188 -13.41 4.83 6.66
C ILE A 188 -12.19 4.22 5.98
N ILE A 189 -11.90 2.96 6.32
CA ILE A 189 -10.93 2.13 5.63
C ILE A 189 -11.64 0.93 5.01
N SER A 190 -11.34 0.64 3.75
CA SER A 190 -11.78 -0.59 3.10
C SER A 190 -10.56 -1.41 2.69
N LEU A 191 -10.49 -2.63 3.20
CA LEU A 191 -9.40 -3.58 3.01
C LEU A 191 -9.79 -4.58 1.94
N PHE A 192 -9.15 -4.47 0.77
CA PHE A 192 -9.19 -5.49 -0.25
C PHE A 192 -8.19 -6.60 0.10
N THR A 193 -8.63 -7.86 0.08
CA THR A 193 -7.79 -8.98 0.52
C THR A 193 -7.96 -10.21 -0.38
N SER A 194 -7.02 -11.15 -0.28
CA SER A 194 -6.98 -12.43 -1.00
C SER A 194 -6.88 -12.30 -2.53
N ASP A 195 -6.48 -11.12 -3.00
CA ASP A 195 -6.23 -10.83 -4.40
C ASP A 195 -5.24 -9.65 -4.50
N SER A 196 -4.70 -9.41 -5.70
CA SER A 196 -3.79 -8.29 -5.97
C SER A 196 -2.63 -8.20 -4.96
N GLY A 197 -1.95 -9.32 -4.71
CA GLY A 197 -0.77 -9.35 -3.85
C GLY A 197 -1.05 -9.19 -2.34
N SER A 198 -2.21 -9.64 -1.86
CA SER A 198 -2.55 -9.66 -0.44
C SER A 198 -3.26 -10.94 -0.03
N GLY A 199 -3.26 -11.22 1.27
CA GLY A 199 -4.06 -12.30 1.82
C GLY A 199 -3.58 -12.83 3.16
N PHE A 200 -4.49 -13.48 3.86
CA PHE A 200 -4.27 -14.03 5.19
C PHE A 200 -3.72 -15.46 5.12
N CYS A 201 -2.90 -15.85 6.10
CA CYS A 201 -2.49 -17.23 6.31
C CYS A 201 -3.72 -18.16 6.33
N TRP A 202 -3.61 -19.27 5.60
CA TRP A 202 -4.58 -20.36 5.55
C TRP A 202 -5.97 -19.98 5.05
N THR A 203 -6.11 -18.86 4.34
CA THR A 203 -7.37 -18.54 3.64
C THR A 203 -7.52 -19.39 2.38
N HIS A 204 -8.75 -19.82 2.11
CA HIS A 204 -9.07 -20.66 0.95
C HIS A 204 -9.06 -19.89 -0.38
N GLY A 205 -9.11 -18.55 -0.33
CA GLY A 205 -9.27 -17.68 -1.51
C GLY A 205 -7.99 -17.39 -2.31
N LEU A 206 -6.82 -17.91 -1.93
CA LEU A 206 -5.55 -17.57 -2.58
C LEU A 206 -5.35 -18.34 -3.88
N TYR A 207 -4.73 -17.70 -4.88
CA TYR A 207 -4.38 -18.35 -6.15
C TYR A 207 -3.41 -19.51 -5.98
N ALA A 208 -2.49 -19.42 -5.01
CA ALA A 208 -1.56 -20.50 -4.67
C ALA A 208 -2.20 -21.65 -3.87
N GLY A 209 -3.52 -21.57 -3.61
CA GLY A 209 -4.21 -22.48 -2.69
C GLY A 209 -4.00 -22.10 -1.23
N ARG A 210 -4.64 -22.86 -0.33
CA ARG A 210 -4.57 -22.65 1.11
C ARG A 210 -3.12 -22.85 1.60
N ASN A 211 -2.50 -21.80 2.13
CA ASN A 211 -1.11 -21.81 2.59
C ASN A 211 -0.86 -20.71 3.64
N GLY A 212 0.20 -20.80 4.43
CA GLY A 212 0.57 -19.80 5.41
C GLY A 212 1.67 -20.28 6.36
N ASN A 213 1.91 -19.50 7.42
CA ASN A 213 2.85 -19.88 8.48
C ASN A 213 2.28 -21.08 9.28
N SER A 214 3.09 -22.13 9.49
CA SER A 214 2.65 -23.35 10.20
C SER A 214 2.19 -23.07 11.63
N ASP A 215 2.80 -22.11 12.31
CA ASP A 215 2.53 -21.83 13.72
C ASP A 215 1.10 -21.35 13.96
N CYS A 216 0.43 -20.83 12.94
CA CYS A 216 -0.92 -20.30 13.04
C CYS A 216 -1.98 -21.12 12.28
N GLU A 217 -1.62 -22.30 11.76
CA GLU A 217 -2.52 -23.13 10.93
C GLU A 217 -3.85 -23.46 11.63
N HIS A 218 -3.78 -23.68 12.94
CA HIS A 218 -4.93 -24.03 13.77
C HIS A 218 -5.79 -22.83 14.18
N ARG A 219 -5.32 -21.59 13.95
CA ARG A 219 -6.08 -20.38 14.36
C ARG A 219 -7.29 -20.19 13.43
N PRO A 220 -8.51 -20.08 13.99
CA PRO A 220 -9.71 -19.81 13.21
C PRO A 220 -9.58 -18.55 12.35
N MET A 221 -10.11 -18.60 11.12
CA MET A 221 -10.03 -17.46 10.19
C MET A 221 -10.76 -16.22 10.72
N ALA A 222 -11.90 -16.41 11.39
CA ALA A 222 -12.65 -15.32 12.01
C ALA A 222 -11.79 -14.57 13.03
N ASP A 223 -11.08 -15.29 13.91
CA ASP A 223 -10.20 -14.69 14.93
C ASP A 223 -9.01 -13.96 14.30
N ARG A 224 -8.46 -14.51 13.22
CA ARG A 224 -7.38 -13.89 12.47
C ARG A 224 -7.78 -12.55 11.88
N ILE A 225 -8.91 -12.53 11.16
CA ILE A 225 -9.41 -11.31 10.52
C ILE A 225 -9.85 -10.31 11.58
N SER A 226 -10.63 -10.73 12.58
CA SER A 226 -11.08 -9.84 13.66
C SER A 226 -9.91 -9.27 14.45
N GLY A 227 -8.92 -10.08 14.85
CA GLY A 227 -7.75 -9.62 15.57
C GLY A 227 -6.92 -8.60 14.78
N PHE A 228 -6.81 -8.76 13.47
CA PHE A 228 -6.14 -7.79 12.61
C PHE A 228 -6.93 -6.47 12.53
N MET A 229 -8.25 -6.52 12.30
CA MET A 229 -9.09 -5.32 12.23
C MET A 229 -9.16 -4.59 13.58
N ILE A 230 -9.31 -5.32 14.68
CA ILE A 230 -9.29 -4.76 16.05
C ILE A 230 -7.96 -4.06 16.31
N THR A 231 -6.83 -4.63 15.89
CA THR A 231 -5.52 -3.98 16.02
C THR A 231 -5.48 -2.61 15.34
N LEU A 232 -6.04 -2.50 14.13
CA LEU A 232 -6.10 -1.23 13.41
C LEU A 232 -7.07 -0.23 14.06
N GLN A 233 -8.23 -0.69 14.54
CA GLN A 233 -9.20 0.14 15.26
C GLN A 233 -8.67 0.62 16.61
N ASP A 234 -7.97 -0.23 17.37
CA ASP A 234 -7.27 0.13 18.59
C ASP A 234 -6.23 1.22 18.32
N ALA A 235 -5.41 1.03 17.29
CA ALA A 235 -4.41 2.01 16.87
C ALA A 235 -5.04 3.36 16.53
N ALA A 236 -6.21 3.35 15.89
CA ALA A 236 -6.96 4.56 15.58
C ALA A 236 -7.46 5.28 16.83
N ARG A 237 -8.08 4.53 17.76
CA ARG A 237 -8.56 5.06 19.05
C ARG A 237 -7.42 5.66 19.87
N GLU A 238 -6.27 5.00 19.90
CA GLU A 238 -5.04 5.51 20.54
C GLU A 238 -4.52 6.80 19.89
N SER A 239 -4.84 7.04 18.61
CA SER A 239 -4.55 8.28 17.89
C SER A 239 -5.65 9.35 18.03
N GLY A 240 -6.71 9.10 18.80
CA GLY A 240 -7.84 10.02 18.96
C GLY A 240 -8.80 10.04 17.77
N SER A 241 -8.78 9.00 16.93
CA SER A 241 -9.66 8.84 15.78
C SER A 241 -10.58 7.64 15.97
N GLU A 242 -11.82 7.77 15.52
CA GLU A 242 -12.74 6.64 15.37
C GLU A 242 -12.83 6.30 13.88
N ILE A 243 -12.65 5.03 13.54
CA ILE A 243 -12.67 4.57 12.15
C ILE A 243 -13.58 3.36 11.96
N GLU A 244 -14.27 3.35 10.83
CA GLU A 244 -14.93 2.17 10.30
C GLU A 244 -13.94 1.38 9.42
N ILE A 245 -13.82 0.08 9.65
CA ILE A 245 -13.00 -0.80 8.81
C ILE A 245 -13.91 -1.85 8.17
N ASN A 246 -13.91 -1.87 6.85
CA ASN A 246 -14.66 -2.82 6.03
C ASN A 246 -13.71 -3.78 5.33
N LEU A 247 -14.08 -5.06 5.29
CA LEU A 247 -13.41 -6.04 4.45
C LEU A 247 -14.13 -6.11 3.09
N ARG A 248 -13.38 -5.97 2.00
CA ARG A 248 -13.88 -6.12 0.64
C ARG A 248 -13.30 -7.39 0.02
N PRO A 249 -13.88 -8.57 0.27
CA PRO A 249 -13.44 -9.79 -0.38
C PRO A 249 -13.75 -9.73 -1.88
N ILE A 250 -13.00 -10.51 -2.67
CA ILE A 250 -13.42 -10.81 -4.03
C ILE A 250 -14.60 -11.79 -4.01
N SER A 251 -15.49 -11.68 -5.00
CA SER A 251 -16.55 -12.67 -5.20
C SER A 251 -15.92 -14.06 -5.34
N PRO A 252 -16.55 -15.11 -4.79
CA PRO A 252 -16.08 -16.48 -4.95
C PRO A 252 -15.78 -16.82 -6.41
N ARG A 253 -14.67 -17.52 -6.61
CA ARG A 253 -14.17 -17.90 -7.94
C ARG A 253 -14.07 -19.41 -8.05
N GLN A 254 -14.00 -19.92 -9.27
CA GLN A 254 -13.99 -21.35 -9.56
C GLN A 254 -12.84 -22.13 -8.88
N TRP A 255 -11.73 -21.47 -8.51
CA TRP A 255 -10.61 -22.08 -7.81
C TRP A 255 -10.73 -22.04 -6.28
N MET A 256 -11.76 -21.36 -5.77
CA MET A 256 -12.02 -21.28 -4.33
C MET A 256 -12.89 -22.47 -3.93
N PRO A 257 -12.44 -23.29 -2.97
CA PRO A 257 -13.29 -24.31 -2.36
C PRO A 257 -14.60 -23.69 -1.85
N ALA A 258 -15.72 -24.41 -1.99
CA ALA A 258 -16.94 -24.06 -1.29
C ALA A 258 -16.65 -24.11 0.22
N THR A 259 -16.93 -23.01 0.91
CA THR A 259 -16.83 -22.90 2.37
C THR A 259 -17.91 -23.71 3.06
#